data_AF-A0A9K3IFS8-F1
#
_entry.id   AF-A0A9K3IFS8-F1
#
_cell.length_a   1.000
_cell.length_b   1.000
_cell.length_c   1.000
_cell.angle_alpha   90.00
_cell.angle_beta   90.00
_cell.angle_gamma   90.00
#
_symmetry.space_group_name_H-M   'P 1'
#
loop_
_entity.id
_entity.type
_entity.pdbx_description
1 polymer ?
#
loop_
_entity_poly.entity_id
_entity_poly.type
_entity_poly.pdbx_seq_one_letter_code
_entity_poly.pdbx_strand_id
1 'polypeptide(L)'
;METSAQNGIKILEKEVEVLTELLMKELLKLDGIEADGEAKTQRRIEVRRVQSFVDILDGLKLTMGTNQFDKRGVSTVSIMTKWETFDSGVGSLNAPNHVKNSTKITKDWEQFE
;
A
#
# COMPACT_ATOMS: atom_id res chain seq x y z
N MET A 1 -30.78 -17.60 7.80
CA MET A 1 -29.70 -17.99 6.86
C MET A 1 -28.83 -16.79 6.51
N GLU A 2 -29.43 -15.65 6.12
CA GLU A 2 -28.73 -14.41 5.73
C GLU A 2 -27.84 -13.81 6.83
N THR A 3 -28.26 -13.85 8.10
CA THR A 3 -27.48 -13.32 9.23
C THR A 3 -26.16 -14.07 9.46
N SER A 4 -26.13 -15.38 9.19
CA SER A 4 -24.91 -16.19 9.33
C SER A 4 -23.89 -15.87 8.25
N ALA A 5 -24.35 -15.58 7.02
CA ALA A 5 -23.47 -15.19 5.93
C ALA A 5 -22.84 -13.80 6.18
N GLN A 6 -23.64 -12.83 6.64
CA GLN A 6 -23.12 -11.50 7.00
C GLN A 6 -22.10 -11.57 8.14
N ASN A 7 -22.34 -12.42 9.14
CA ASN A 7 -21.39 -12.62 10.22
C ASN A 7 -20.10 -13.27 9.72
N GLY A 8 -20.20 -14.22 8.78
CA GLY A 8 -19.03 -14.82 8.12
C GLY A 8 -18.18 -13.78 7.36
N ILE A 9 -18.81 -12.88 6.62
CA ILE A 9 -18.09 -11.79 5.91
C ILE A 9 -17.36 -10.87 6.89
N LYS A 10 -18.00 -10.51 8.01
CA LYS A 10 -17.38 -9.68 9.06
C LYS A 10 -16.21 -10.37 9.76
N ILE A 11 -16.27 -11.70 9.92
CA ILE A 11 -15.16 -12.47 10.48
C ILE A 11 -13.99 -12.45 9.50
N LEU A 12 -14.26 -12.72 8.22
CA LEU A 12 -13.24 -12.72 7.17
C LEU A 12 -12.56 -11.35 7.02
N GLU A 13 -13.31 -10.25 7.10
CA GLU A 13 -12.76 -8.88 7.05
C GLU A 13 -11.73 -8.63 8.18
N LYS A 14 -12.05 -9.08 9.40
CA LYS A 14 -11.13 -8.99 10.54
C LYS A 14 -9.91 -9.87 10.38
N GLU A 15 -10.08 -11.08 9.85
CA GLU A 15 -8.96 -12.00 9.59
C GLU A 15 -8.00 -11.40 8.56
N VAL A 16 -8.52 -10.80 7.48
CA VAL A 16 -7.71 -10.09 6.49
C VAL A 16 -6.96 -8.93 7.12
N GLU A 17 -7.62 -8.12 7.97
CA GLU A 17 -6.96 -7.01 8.68
C GLU A 17 -5.80 -7.49 9.57
N VAL A 18 -6.03 -8.51 10.40
CA VAL A 18 -5.01 -9.09 11.26
C VAL A 18 -3.85 -9.67 10.45
N LEU A 19 -4.14 -10.37 9.35
CA LEU A 19 -3.11 -10.92 8.47
C LEU A 19 -2.26 -9.82 7.82
N THR A 20 -2.88 -8.75 7.33
CA THR A 20 -2.16 -7.60 6.77
C THR A 20 -1.25 -6.97 7.83
N GLU A 21 -1.73 -6.76 9.06
CA GLU A 21 -0.89 -6.22 10.14
C GLU A 21 0.34 -7.10 10.44
N LEU A 22 0.18 -8.42 10.44
CA LEU A 22 1.28 -9.36 10.66
C LEU A 22 2.32 -9.30 9.54
N LEU A 23 1.88 -9.20 8.28
CA LEU A 23 2.77 -9.05 7.13
C LEU A 23 3.52 -7.71 7.15
N MET A 24 2.85 -6.62 7.55
CA MET A 24 3.49 -5.31 7.71
C MET A 24 4.58 -5.34 8.80
N LYS A 25 4.34 -6.05 9.91
CA LYS A 25 5.37 -6.27 10.93
C LYS A 25 6.56 -7.06 10.38
N GLU A 26 6.33 -8.02 9.49
CA GLU A 26 7.40 -8.77 8.85
C GLU A 26 8.24 -7.89 7.91
N LEU A 27 7.61 -6.99 7.14
CA LEU A 27 8.33 -6.00 6.33
C LEU A 27 9.23 -5.11 7.20
N LEU A 28 8.73 -4.61 8.33
CA LEU A 28 9.53 -3.80 9.24
C LEU A 28 10.76 -4.56 9.79
N LYS A 29 10.62 -5.87 10.06
CA LYS A 29 11.76 -6.70 10.45
C LYS A 29 12.76 -6.83 9.31
N LEU A 30 12.29 -7.07 8.08
CA LEU A 30 13.14 -7.17 6.90
C LEU A 30 13.90 -5.86 6.65
N ASP A 31 13.26 -4.71 6.84
CA ASP A 31 13.88 -3.38 6.69
C ASP A 31 14.99 -3.13 7.72
N GLY A 32 14.85 -3.70 8.92
CA GLY A 32 15.86 -3.63 9.98
C GLY A 32 17.09 -4.53 9.76
N ILE A 33 17.09 -5.42 8.77
CA ILE A 33 18.22 -6.33 8.52
C ILE A 33 19.28 -5.61 7.70
N GLU A 34 20.44 -5.32 8.26
CA GLU A 34 21.62 -4.90 7.51
C GLU A 34 22.33 -6.14 6.93
N ALA A 35 22.44 -6.22 5.60
CA ALA A 35 23.01 -7.38 4.92
C ALA A 35 23.63 -7.01 3.57
N ASP A 36 24.70 -7.73 3.20
CA ASP A 36 25.44 -7.59 1.95
C ASP A 36 25.45 -8.88 1.11
N GLY A 37 25.87 -8.76 -0.15
CA GLY A 37 26.03 -9.88 -1.07
C GLY A 37 24.75 -10.71 -1.24
N GLU A 38 24.86 -12.03 -1.09
CA GLU A 38 23.74 -12.97 -1.25
C GLU A 38 22.63 -12.74 -0.21
N ALA A 39 23.00 -12.41 1.04
CA ALA A 39 22.00 -12.16 2.09
C ALA A 39 21.12 -10.95 1.77
N LYS A 40 21.69 -9.91 1.13
CA LYS A 40 20.93 -8.76 0.60
C LYS A 40 19.96 -9.17 -0.51
N THR A 41 20.38 -10.08 -1.38
CA THR A 41 19.54 -10.62 -2.46
C THR A 41 18.36 -11.42 -1.89
N GLN A 42 18.62 -12.29 -0.91
CA GLN A 42 17.57 -13.06 -0.21
C GLN A 42 16.56 -12.14 0.49
N ARG A 43 17.04 -11.12 1.22
CA ARG A 43 16.16 -10.11 1.84
C ARG A 43 15.24 -9.45 0.81
N ARG A 44 15.74 -9.09 -0.38
CA ARG A 44 14.93 -8.51 -1.47
C ARG A 44 13.90 -9.48 -2.05
N ILE A 45 14.19 -10.78 -2.05
CA ILE A 45 13.23 -11.81 -2.49
C ILE A 45 12.10 -11.91 -1.47
N GLU A 46 12.43 -11.96 -0.18
CA GLU A 46 11.44 -12.05 0.89
C GLU A 46 10.56 -10.80 0.96
N VAL A 47 11.12 -9.59 0.83
CA VAL A 47 10.33 -8.34 0.75
C VAL A 47 9.30 -8.42 -0.38
N ARG A 48 9.70 -8.85 -1.58
CA ARG A 48 8.78 -8.99 -2.72
C ARG A 48 7.71 -10.04 -2.48
N ARG A 49 8.06 -11.15 -1.81
CA ARG A 49 7.09 -12.19 -1.46
C ARG A 49 6.04 -11.67 -0.48
N VAL A 50 6.47 -10.96 0.55
CA VAL A 50 5.56 -10.37 1.55
C VAL A 50 4.67 -9.30 0.92
N GLN A 51 5.23 -8.41 0.09
CA GLN A 51 4.45 -7.40 -0.65
C GLN A 51 3.39 -8.04 -1.55
N SER A 52 3.74 -9.10 -2.28
CA SER A 52 2.77 -9.82 -3.12
C SER A 52 1.60 -10.39 -2.31
N PHE A 53 1.81 -10.83 -1.07
CA PHE A 53 0.72 -11.29 -0.22
C PHE A 53 -0.16 -10.12 0.26
N VAL A 54 0.44 -8.98 0.59
CA VAL A 54 -0.31 -7.77 0.95
C VAL A 54 -1.19 -7.31 -0.21
N ASP A 55 -0.67 -7.30 -1.45
CA ASP A 55 -1.45 -6.92 -2.63
C ASP A 55 -2.67 -7.84 -2.84
N ILE A 56 -2.53 -9.15 -2.59
CA ILE A 56 -3.64 -10.11 -2.66
C ILE A 56 -4.68 -9.80 -1.58
N LEU A 57 -4.26 -9.52 -0.35
CA LEU A 57 -5.16 -9.18 0.75
C LEU A 57 -5.92 -7.87 0.49
N ASP A 58 -5.25 -6.87 -0.09
CA ASP A 58 -5.88 -5.62 -0.50
C ASP A 58 -6.92 -5.85 -1.60
N GLY A 59 -6.61 -6.70 -2.58
CA GLY A 59 -7.58 -7.15 -3.59
C GLY A 59 -8.80 -7.83 -2.97
N LEU A 60 -8.59 -8.72 -1.99
CA LEU A 60 -9.69 -9.36 -1.26
C LEU A 60 -10.52 -8.34 -0.49
N LYS A 61 -9.90 -7.36 0.18
CA LYS A 61 -10.59 -6.30 0.91
C LYS A 61 -11.49 -5.46 0.00
N LEU A 62 -11.06 -5.18 -1.22
CA LEU A 62 -11.88 -4.50 -2.23
C LEU A 62 -13.12 -5.32 -2.60
N THR A 63 -12.95 -6.62 -2.86
CA THR A 63 -14.09 -7.50 -3.22
C THR A 63 -15.09 -7.67 -2.08
N MET A 64 -14.64 -7.72 -0.83
CA MET A 64 -15.53 -7.78 0.34
C MET A 64 -16.26 -6.45 0.56
N GLY A 65 -15.58 -5.32 0.31
CA GLY A 65 -16.18 -3.99 0.37
C GLY A 65 -17.30 -3.83 -0.65
N THR A 66 -17.08 -4.19 -1.92
CA THR A 66 -18.09 -4.04 -2.99
C THR A 66 -19.38 -4.80 -2.72
N ASN A 67 -19.30 -5.96 -2.07
CA ASN A 67 -20.48 -6.76 -1.70
C ASN A 67 -21.36 -6.07 -0.64
N GLN A 68 -20.86 -5.02 0.00
CA GLN A 68 -21.58 -4.20 0.99
C GLN A 68 -22.05 -2.85 0.41
N PHE A 69 -21.54 -2.42 -0.76
CA PHE A 69 -21.80 -1.10 -1.34
C PHE A 69 -23.06 -1.00 -2.21
N ASP A 70 -23.74 -2.10 -2.52
CA ASP A 70 -25.03 -2.05 -3.24
C ASP A 70 -26.20 -1.44 -2.42
N LYS A 71 -25.94 -0.89 -1.22
CA LYS A 71 -26.95 -0.16 -0.43
C LYS A 71 -26.60 1.26 0.01
N ARG A 72 -25.46 1.84 -0.38
CA ARG A 72 -25.24 3.27 -0.09
C ARG A 72 -24.27 3.90 -1.07
N GLY A 73 -24.83 4.55 -2.09
CA GLY A 73 -24.07 5.38 -3.01
C GLY A 73 -23.37 6.51 -2.27
N VAL A 74 -22.05 6.41 -2.15
CA VAL A 74 -21.13 7.55 -2.07
C VAL A 74 -19.83 7.08 -2.72
N SER A 75 -19.40 7.81 -3.75
CA SER A 75 -18.15 7.63 -4.48
C SER A 75 -16.94 7.72 -3.53
N THR A 76 -16.34 6.58 -3.16
CA THR A 76 -15.03 6.57 -2.52
C THR A 76 -13.97 6.91 -3.56
N VAL A 77 -13.39 8.10 -3.39
CA VAL A 77 -12.17 8.53 -4.07
C VAL A 77 -11.09 7.48 -3.81
N SER A 78 -10.69 6.75 -4.85
CA SER A 78 -9.55 5.85 -4.82
C SER A 78 -8.26 6.65 -4.59
N ILE A 79 -7.81 6.76 -3.34
CA ILE A 79 -6.42 7.11 -3.04
C ILE A 79 -5.62 5.83 -3.23
N MET A 80 -5.24 5.55 -4.47
CA MET A 80 -4.24 4.52 -4.75
C MET A 80 -2.88 5.15 -4.45
N THR A 81 -2.27 4.77 -3.34
CA THR A 81 -0.86 5.10 -3.05
C THR A 81 -0.02 4.32 -4.05
N LYS A 82 0.13 4.89 -5.24
CA LYS A 82 1.02 4.40 -6.29
C LYS A 82 2.45 4.62 -5.78
N TRP A 83 3.04 3.58 -5.22
CA TRP A 83 4.47 3.54 -4.94
C TRP A 83 5.20 3.48 -6.29
N GLU A 84 5.59 4.64 -6.82
CA GLU A 84 6.47 4.68 -7.99
C GLU A 84 7.85 4.19 -7.57
N THR A 85 8.21 3.01 -8.08
CA THR A 85 9.58 2.49 -8.04
C THR A 85 10.50 3.50 -8.73
N PHE A 86 11.39 4.13 -7.97
CA PHE A 86 12.50 4.86 -8.57
C PHE A 86 13.50 3.81 -9.08
N ASP A 87 13.41 3.49 -10.37
CA ASP A 87 14.56 2.92 -11.05
C ASP A 87 15.41 4.09 -11.56
N SER A 88 16.70 4.04 -11.25
CA SER A 88 17.62 5.13 -11.57
C SER A 88 17.88 5.17 -13.07
N GLY A 89 17.71 6.35 -13.70
CA GLY A 89 18.27 6.61 -15.03
C GLY A 89 17.45 7.55 -15.91
N VAL A 90 17.81 8.85 -15.89
CA VAL A 90 17.63 9.88 -16.93
C VAL A 90 16.52 9.68 -17.97
N GLY A 91 15.54 10.59 -17.96
CA GLY A 91 14.98 11.13 -19.21
C GLY A 91 13.45 11.14 -19.33
N SER A 92 12.94 12.33 -19.68
CA SER A 92 11.61 12.64 -20.25
C SER A 92 10.43 12.78 -19.29
N LEU A 93 10.29 14.01 -18.76
CA LEU A 93 9.05 14.54 -18.17
C LEU A 93 7.94 14.60 -19.21
N ASN A 94 6.81 13.93 -18.94
CA ASN A 94 5.49 14.39 -19.35
C ASN A 94 4.49 14.04 -18.23
N ALA A 95 4.27 15.00 -17.34
CA ALA A 95 3.21 14.92 -16.34
C ALA A 95 1.88 15.43 -16.93
N PRO A 96 0.74 14.78 -16.66
CA PRO A 96 -0.57 15.26 -17.07
C PRO A 96 -0.89 16.62 -16.45
N ASN A 97 -1.37 17.56 -17.27
CA ASN A 97 -1.77 18.90 -16.85
C ASN A 97 -2.87 18.86 -15.78
N HIS A 98 -2.57 19.34 -14.57
CA HIS A 98 -3.59 19.75 -13.62
C HIS A 98 -3.26 21.12 -13.00
N VAL A 99 -4.03 22.10 -13.47
CA VAL A 99 -4.49 23.36 -12.87
C VAL A 99 -3.64 24.01 -11.76
N LYS A 100 -3.22 25.24 -12.06
CA LYS A 100 -2.39 26.14 -11.23
C LYS A 100 -3.12 26.61 -9.97
N ASN A 101 -2.59 26.24 -8.80
CA ASN A 101 -2.81 26.99 -7.56
C ASN A 101 -1.44 27.35 -6.98
N SER A 102 -1.08 28.63 -7.11
CA SER A 102 0.12 29.24 -6.58
C SER A 102 0.17 29.15 -5.05
N THR A 103 1.23 28.61 -4.48
CA THR A 103 1.63 28.93 -3.10
C THR A 103 3.15 29.06 -3.07
N LYS A 104 3.62 30.23 -2.63
CA LYS A 104 5.05 30.55 -2.49
C LYS A 104 5.64 29.62 -1.43
N ILE A 105 6.59 28.79 -1.83
CA ILE A 105 7.37 27.95 -0.91
C ILE A 105 8.67 28.69 -0.61
N THR A 106 8.84 29.13 0.63
CA THR A 106 10.11 29.67 1.12
C THR A 106 11.02 28.48 1.43
N LYS A 107 12.23 28.50 0.87
CA LYS A 107 13.26 27.47 1.04
C LYS A 107 14.05 27.78 2.29
N ASP A 108 13.74 27.09 3.38
CA ASP A 108 14.38 27.28 4.67
C ASP A 108 15.10 26.00 5.15
N TRP A 109 15.48 25.11 4.22
CA TRP A 109 16.02 23.77 4.53
C TRP A 109 17.55 23.65 4.44
N GLU A 110 18.29 24.76 4.49
CA GLU A 110 19.74 24.73 4.73
C GLU A 110 19.99 25.32 6.10
N GLN A 111 20.14 24.47 7.12
CA GLN A 111 21.10 24.60 8.23
C GLN A 111 20.72 23.66 9.38
N PHE A 112 21.42 22.52 9.44
CA PHE A 112 21.76 21.90 10.72
C PHE A 112 23.24 21.54 10.65
N GLU A 113 24.02 22.23 11.49
CA GLU A 113 25.39 21.86 11.91
C GLU A 113 25.33 20.65 12.86
#